data_AF-A0A061NBZ7-F1
#
_entry.id   AF-A0A061NBZ7-F1
#
_cell.length_a   1.000
_cell.length_b   1.000
_cell.length_c   1.000
_cell.angle_alpha   90.00
_cell.angle_beta   90.00
_cell.angle_gamma   90.00
#
_symmetry.space_group_name_H-M   'P 1'
#
loop_
_entity.id
_entity.type
_entity.pdbx_description
1 polymer ?
#
loop_
_entity_poly.entity_id
_entity_poly.type
_entity_poly.pdbx_seq_one_letter_code
_entity_poly.pdbx_strand_id
1 'polypeptide(L)'
;MHEFLNDKITEIGNEMTSGKTAIDPYNKNQEQIACTYCPFNSVCQFDPTLPDNEYKPVMSLSDKDALSLMVERVKKNRGETN
;
A
#
# COMPACT_ATOMS: atom_id res chain seq x y z
N MET A 1 14.27 -9.76 4.84
CA MET A 1 13.47 -8.68 5.48
C MET A 1 14.03 -7.29 5.18
N HIS A 2 15.29 -6.97 5.52
CA HIS A 2 15.88 -5.65 5.17
C HIS A 2 15.80 -5.32 3.68
N GLU A 3 16.02 -6.32 2.83
CA GLU A 3 15.90 -6.15 1.38
C GLU A 3 14.49 -5.79 0.92
N PHE A 4 13.46 -6.47 1.43
CA PHE A 4 12.07 -6.10 1.15
C PHE A 4 11.78 -4.64 1.52
N LEU A 5 12.32 -4.17 2.67
CA LEU A 5 12.18 -2.77 3.07
C LEU A 5 12.88 -1.82 2.10
N ASN A 6 14.12 -2.12 1.70
CA ASN A 6 14.88 -1.31 0.74
C ASN A 6 14.18 -1.25 -0.63
N ASP A 7 13.67 -2.39 -1.11
CA ASP A 7 12.89 -2.47 -2.35
C ASP A 7 11.64 -1.60 -2.26
N LYS A 8 10.92 -1.67 -1.14
CA LYS A 8 9.68 -0.90 -0.95
C LYS A 8 9.95 0.61 -0.84
N ILE A 9 11.00 1.01 -0.14
CA ILE A 9 11.42 2.42 -0.05
C ILE A 9 11.80 2.94 -1.44
N THR A 10 12.56 2.16 -2.21
CA THR A 10 12.95 2.53 -3.59
C THR A 10 11.74 2.67 -4.50
N GLU A 11 10.80 1.72 -4.45
CA GLU A 11 9.54 1.78 -5.19
C GLU A 11 8.74 3.04 -4.86
N ILE A 12 8.52 3.33 -3.57
CA ILE A 12 7.78 4.52 -3.13
C ILE A 12 8.49 5.80 -3.56
N GLY A 13 9.81 5.89 -3.42
CA GLY A 13 10.58 7.06 -3.83
C GLY A 13 10.49 7.33 -5.34
N ASN A 14 10.53 6.28 -6.16
CA ASN A 14 10.35 6.38 -7.60
C ASN A 14 8.93 6.86 -7.96
N GLU A 15 7.90 6.34 -7.29
CA GLU A 15 6.51 6.80 -7.49
C GLU A 15 6.33 8.28 -7.12
N MET A 16 6.93 8.72 -6.01
CA MET A 16 6.88 10.12 -5.58
C MET A 16 7.57 11.04 -6.60
N THR A 17 8.78 10.68 -7.03
CA THR A 17 9.57 11.48 -7.97
C THR A 17 9.02 11.46 -9.40
N SER A 18 8.25 10.43 -9.77
CA SER A 18 7.51 10.41 -11.03
C SER A 18 6.24 11.27 -11.00
N GLY A 19 5.89 11.88 -9.86
CA GLY A 19 4.71 12.73 -9.72
C GLY A 19 3.41 11.97 -9.48
N LYS A 20 3.45 10.75 -8.91
CA LYS A 20 2.24 10.00 -8.58
C LYS A 20 1.52 10.67 -7.40
N THR A 21 0.31 11.16 -7.63
CA THR A 21 -0.51 11.87 -6.62
C THR A 21 -1.93 11.30 -6.48
N ALA A 22 -2.14 10.02 -6.82
CA ALA A 22 -3.45 9.38 -6.73
C ALA A 22 -3.97 9.34 -5.28
N ILE A 23 -5.29 9.49 -5.12
CA ILE A 23 -5.98 9.44 -3.84
C ILE A 23 -6.46 8.00 -3.61
N ASP A 24 -5.60 7.18 -2.98
CA ASP A 24 -5.85 5.75 -2.78
C ASP A 24 -5.89 5.37 -1.27
N PRO A 25 -6.85 5.84 -0.47
CA PRO A 25 -6.90 5.56 0.97
C PRO A 25 -7.15 4.07 1.22
N TYR A 26 -6.39 3.48 2.14
CA TYR A 26 -6.62 2.09 2.54
C TYR A 26 -7.79 1.97 3.53
N ASN A 27 -8.41 0.80 3.51
CA ASN A 27 -9.32 0.33 4.55
C ASN A 27 -8.90 -1.08 4.98
N LYS A 28 -8.55 -1.23 6.25
CA LYS A 28 -8.22 -2.51 6.86
C LYS A 28 -9.33 -2.87 7.86
N ASN A 29 -10.13 -3.87 7.47
CA ASN A 29 -11.25 -4.45 8.23
C ASN A 29 -12.27 -3.43 8.77
N GLN A 30 -12.50 -2.30 8.09
CA GLN A 30 -13.40 -1.22 8.51
C GLN A 30 -13.04 -0.51 9.82
N GLU A 31 -12.10 -1.03 10.61
CA GLU A 31 -11.63 -0.46 11.87
C GLU A 31 -10.48 0.54 11.66
N GLN A 32 -9.64 0.31 10.64
CA GLN A 32 -8.45 1.11 10.37
C GLN A 32 -8.55 1.69 8.96
N ILE A 33 -9.00 2.95 8.88
CA ILE A 33 -9.17 3.69 7.64
C ILE A 33 -8.11 4.80 7.57
N ALA A 34 -7.44 4.94 6.43
CA ALA A 34 -6.40 5.96 6.24
C ALA A 34 -6.87 7.39 6.60
N CYS A 35 -8.15 7.68 6.34
CA CYS A 35 -8.76 8.99 6.54
C CYS A 35 -8.97 9.35 8.02
N THR A 36 -9.00 8.38 8.95
CA THR A 36 -9.36 8.61 10.36
C THR A 36 -8.49 9.67 11.05
N TYR A 37 -7.22 9.77 10.68
CA TYR A 37 -6.27 10.73 11.25
C TYR A 37 -5.64 11.65 10.19
N CYS A 38 -6.18 11.69 8.97
CA CYS A 38 -5.65 12.49 7.88
C CYS A 38 -6.06 13.98 8.04
N PRO A 39 -5.11 14.92 8.17
CA PRO A 39 -5.44 16.35 8.31
C PRO A 39 -5.86 17.00 6.98
N PHE A 40 -5.75 16.27 5.86
CA PHE A 40 -6.03 16.77 4.50
C PHE A 40 -7.36 16.27 3.93
N ASN A 41 -8.25 15.72 4.76
CA ASN A 41 -9.54 15.19 4.33
C ASN A 41 -10.40 16.21 3.56
N SER A 42 -10.37 17.49 3.95
CA SER A 42 -11.08 18.59 3.29
C SER A 42 -10.46 19.02 1.97
N VAL A 43 -9.19 18.68 1.73
CA VAL A 43 -8.45 19.05 0.52
C VAL A 43 -8.62 17.97 -0.54
N CYS A 44 -8.52 16.68 -0.17
CA CYS A 44 -8.57 15.60 -1.15
C CYS A 44 -9.97 15.36 -1.74
N GLN A 45 -11.03 15.77 -1.03
CA GLN A 45 -12.43 15.58 -1.47
C GLN A 45 -12.80 14.11 -1.75
N PHE A 46 -12.12 13.17 -1.09
CA PHE A 46 -12.44 11.75 -1.21
C PHE A 46 -13.83 11.47 -0.63
N ASP A 47 -14.75 11.04 -1.48
CA ASP A 47 -16.12 10.71 -1.13
C ASP A 47 -16.47 9.29 -1.61
N PRO A 48 -16.58 8.30 -0.70
CA PRO A 48 -16.85 6.91 -1.05
C PRO A 48 -18.26 6.63 -1.57
N THR A 49 -19.14 7.65 -1.62
CA THR A 49 -20.45 7.52 -2.28
C THR A 49 -20.37 7.70 -3.80
N LEU A 50 -19.23 8.21 -4.30
CA LEU A 50 -18.98 8.37 -5.72
C LEU A 50 -18.35 7.09 -6.31
N PRO A 51 -18.75 6.66 -7.53
CA PRO A 51 -18.29 5.39 -8.13
C PRO A 51 -16.77 5.26 -8.30
N ASP A 52 -16.07 6.36 -8.54
CA ASP A 52 -14.63 6.35 -8.81
C ASP A 52 -13.76 6.49 -7.55
N ASN A 53 -14.40 6.60 -6.37
CA ASN A 53 -13.74 6.82 -5.10
C ASN A 53 -13.92 5.60 -4.19
N GLU A 54 -13.11 4.56 -4.41
CA GLU A 54 -13.15 3.36 -3.60
C GLU A 54 -11.97 3.28 -2.63
N TYR A 55 -12.24 2.80 -1.41
CA TYR A 55 -11.16 2.47 -0.49
C TYR A 55 -10.40 1.24 -1.00
N LYS A 56 -9.08 1.29 -0.91
CA LYS A 56 -8.25 0.12 -1.20
C LYS A 56 -8.32 -0.89 -0.04
N PRO A 57 -8.91 -2.09 -0.24
CA PRO A 57 -8.98 -3.07 0.82
C PRO A 57 -7.58 -3.61 1.14
N VAL A 58 -7.25 -3.69 2.43
CA VAL A 58 -6.03 -4.34 2.93
C VAL A 58 -6.44 -5.54 3.76
N MET A 59 -6.11 -6.72 3.26
CA MET A 59 -6.40 -7.97 3.95
C MET A 59 -5.52 -8.13 5.19
N SER A 60 -6.10 -8.65 6.27
CA SER A 60 -5.32 -9.18 7.39
C SER A 60 -4.62 -10.46 6.96
N LEU A 61 -3.30 -10.46 7.09
CA LEU A 61 -2.47 -11.64 6.93
C LEU A 61 -1.95 -12.08 8.29
N SER A 62 -1.74 -13.39 8.46
CA SER A 62 -0.93 -13.86 9.59
C SER A 62 0.52 -13.43 9.39
N ASP A 63 1.28 -13.31 10.48
CA ASP A 63 2.71 -12.95 10.40
C ASP A 63 3.49 -13.92 9.50
N LYS A 64 3.13 -15.21 9.54
CA LYS A 64 3.74 -16.26 8.70
C LYS A 64 3.45 -16.04 7.23
N ASP A 65 2.21 -15.71 6.88
CA ASP A 65 1.82 -15.49 5.48
C ASP A 65 2.44 -14.19 4.95
N ALA A 66 2.42 -13.13 5.75
CA ALA A 66 3.06 -11.86 5.41
C ALA A 66 4.56 -12.06 5.16
N LEU A 67 5.25 -12.80 6.03
CA LEU A 67 6.68 -13.07 5.87
C LEU A 67 6.96 -13.91 4.62
N SER A 68 6.12 -14.90 4.33
CA SER A 68 6.24 -15.75 3.14
C SER A 68 6.14 -14.91 1.86
N LEU A 69 5.14 -14.03 1.76
CA LEU A 69 4.96 -13.12 0.63
C LEU A 69 6.14 -12.14 0.47
N MET A 70 6.69 -11.63 1.57
CA MET A 70 7.89 -10.76 1.53
C MET A 70 9.09 -11.50 0.96
N VAL A 71 9.30 -12.76 1.37
CA VAL A 71 10.42 -13.60 0.87
C VAL A 71 10.23 -13.92 -0.61
N GLU A 72 9.02 -14.30 -1.02
CA GLU A 72 8.70 -14.60 -2.43
C GLU A 72 8.94 -13.38 -3.33
N ARG A 73 8.54 -12.18 -2.88
CA ARG A 73 8.77 -10.95 -3.64
C ARG A 73 10.26 -10.66 -3.82
N VAL A 74 11.06 -10.82 -2.77
CA VAL A 74 12.52 -10.63 -2.85
C VAL A 74 13.15 -11.63 -3.83
N LYS A 75 12.79 -12.92 -3.75
CA LYS A 75 13.27 -13.95 -4.69
C LYS A 75 12.91 -13.61 -6.13
N LYS A 76 11.67 -13.15 -6.37
CA LYS A 76 11.21 -12.71 -7.69
C LYS A 76 12.03 -11.54 -8.22
N ASN A 77 12.31 -10.53 -7.39
CA ASN A 77 13.12 -9.37 -7.78
C ASN A 77 14.56 -9.75 -8.14
N ARG A 78 15.11 -10.80 -7.55
CA ARG A 78 16.43 -11.37 -7.87
C ARG A 78 16.43 -12.28 -9.10
N GLY A 79 15.27 -12.62 -9.66
CA GLY A 79 15.15 -13.57 -10.76
C GLY A 79 15.35 -15.04 -10.36
N GLU A 80 15.14 -15.38 -9.08
CA GLU A 80 15.35 -16.73 -8.52
C GLU A 80 14.07 -17.61 -8.58
N THR A 81 13.09 -17.26 -9.42
CA THR A 81 11.89 -18.07 -9.63
C THR A 81 12.15 -19.14 -10.68
N ASN A 82 12.11 -20.42 -10.27
CA ASN A 82 12.00 -21.57 -11.17
C ASN A 82 10.68 -21.54 -11.95
#